data_AF-A0A2V6LFX0-F1
#
_entry.id   AF-A0A2V6LFX0-F1
#
_cell.length_a   1.000
_cell.length_b   1.000
_cell.length_c   1.000
_cell.angle_alpha   90.00
_cell.angle_beta   90.00
_cell.angle_gamma   90.00
#
_symmetry.space_group_name_H-M   'P 1'
#
loop_
_entity.id
_entity.type
_entity.pdbx_description
1 polymer ?
#
loop_
_entity_poly.entity_id
_entity_poly.type
_entity_poly.pdbx_seq_one_letter_code
_entity_poly.pdbx_strand_id
1 'polypeptide(L)'
;MSLRRCLFACALLKVAQITAVFAADLKDNPLARESGLPYQYPTFDKIKDEHFVPAIETGMRDQLKEIEPIANNSEKPTFDNTIVALERAGRLLDRAQRTFSNLNACDTNPTRQKIEKEMAPKLAAHRDEIFLNPKLFARVQAL
;
A
#
# COMPACT_ATOMS: atom_id res chain seq x y z
N MET A 1 -47.38 -34.15 -19.68
CA MET A 1 -46.17 -33.60 -20.35
C MET A 1 -45.74 -32.34 -19.59
N SER A 2 -44.50 -32.32 -19.10
CA SER A 2 -43.78 -31.19 -18.49
C SER A 2 -44.18 -30.70 -17.07
N LEU A 3 -43.61 -31.35 -16.05
CA LEU A 3 -43.20 -30.69 -14.81
C LEU A 3 -41.67 -30.79 -14.74
N ARG A 4 -40.95 -29.69 -14.97
CA ARG A 4 -39.54 -29.48 -14.59
C ARG A 4 -39.14 -28.06 -14.96
N ARG A 5 -39.27 -27.12 -14.02
CA ARG A 5 -38.62 -25.79 -14.06
C ARG A 5 -38.76 -25.12 -12.69
N CYS A 6 -37.95 -25.57 -11.74
CA CYS A 6 -37.62 -24.83 -10.52
C CYS A 6 -36.34 -25.46 -9.98
N LEU A 7 -35.19 -24.83 -10.21
CA LEU A 7 -33.91 -25.01 -9.49
C LEU A 7 -32.77 -24.45 -10.33
N PHE A 8 -32.65 -23.14 -10.49
CA PHE A 8 -31.38 -22.49 -10.90
C PHE A 8 -31.46 -20.99 -10.63
N ALA A 9 -31.45 -20.60 -9.34
CA ALA A 9 -31.36 -19.18 -8.97
C ALA A 9 -30.60 -18.91 -7.66
N CYS A 10 -29.81 -19.87 -7.14
CA CYS A 10 -29.14 -19.69 -5.84
C CYS A 10 -27.61 -19.91 -5.86
N ALA A 11 -26.96 -19.81 -7.03
CA ALA A 11 -25.51 -20.05 -7.15
C ALA A 11 -24.67 -18.82 -7.50
N LEU A 12 -25.28 -17.68 -7.88
CA LEU A 12 -24.52 -16.53 -8.39
C LEU A 12 -24.17 -15.46 -7.35
N LEU A 13 -24.74 -15.50 -6.13
CA LEU A 13 -24.47 -14.46 -5.12
C LEU A 13 -23.19 -14.69 -4.29
N LYS A 14 -22.62 -15.89 -4.27
CA LYS A 14 -21.47 -16.23 -3.40
C LYS A 14 -20.10 -15.90 -3.99
N VAL A 15 -20.00 -15.65 -5.30
CA VAL A 15 -18.69 -15.41 -5.95
C VAL A 15 -18.21 -13.96 -5.73
N ALA A 16 -19.13 -13.01 -5.54
CA ALA A 16 -18.79 -11.61 -5.29
C ALA A 16 -18.22 -11.33 -3.89
N GLN A 17 -18.37 -12.25 -2.93
CA GLN A 17 -17.89 -12.07 -1.55
C GLN A 17 -16.44 -12.52 -1.33
N ILE A 18 -15.81 -13.19 -2.30
CA ILE A 18 -14.43 -13.70 -2.15
C ILE A 18 -13.38 -12.61 -2.46
N THR A 19 -13.75 -11.50 -3.10
CA THR A 19 -12.81 -10.42 -3.43
C THR A 19 -12.69 -9.33 -2.37
N ALA A 20 -13.50 -9.36 -1.30
CA ALA A 20 -13.57 -8.30 -0.29
C ALA A 20 -13.01 -8.70 1.10
N VAL A 21 -11.99 -9.55 1.12
CA VAL A 21 -11.21 -9.88 2.33
C VAL A 21 -9.78 -9.51 1.94
N PHE A 22 -9.27 -8.32 2.21
CA PHE A 22 -8.77 -7.85 3.51
C PHE A 22 -8.67 -6.31 3.53
N ALA A 23 -9.76 -5.61 3.85
CA ALA A 23 -9.63 -4.27 4.42
C ALA A 23 -9.63 -4.42 5.94
N ALA A 24 -8.54 -4.94 6.52
CA ALA A 24 -8.38 -4.88 7.96
C ALA A 24 -8.33 -3.39 8.36
N ASP A 25 -9.09 -3.01 9.38
CA ASP A 25 -9.06 -1.67 9.93
C ASP A 25 -7.61 -1.34 10.36
N LEU A 26 -7.04 -0.26 9.80
CA LEU A 26 -5.69 0.17 10.17
C LEU A 26 -5.58 0.58 11.63
N LYS A 27 -6.70 0.88 12.30
CA LYS A 27 -6.74 1.30 13.70
C LYS A 27 -5.93 0.40 14.62
N ASP A 28 -5.99 -0.91 14.40
CA ASP A 28 -5.30 -1.91 15.23
C ASP A 28 -4.05 -2.50 14.54
N ASN A 29 -3.70 -2.03 13.34
CA ASN A 29 -2.55 -2.52 12.60
C ASN A 29 -1.24 -1.95 13.19
N PRO A 30 -0.30 -2.81 13.66
CA PRO A 30 0.96 -2.34 14.26
C PRO A 30 1.87 -1.57 13.29
N LEU A 31 1.70 -1.74 11.98
CA LEU A 31 2.46 -1.01 10.95
C LEU A 31 1.90 0.40 10.69
N ALA A 32 0.65 0.68 11.12
CA ALA A 32 -0.03 1.96 10.86
C ALA A 32 0.64 3.17 11.54
N ARG A 33 1.44 2.92 12.57
CA ARG A 33 2.14 3.93 13.37
C ARG A 33 3.60 3.57 13.57
N GLU A 34 4.38 4.57 13.94
CA GLU A 34 5.77 4.37 14.30
C GLU A 34 5.89 3.51 15.57
N SER A 35 6.91 2.66 15.59
CA SER A 35 7.18 1.79 16.73
C SER A 35 7.68 2.60 17.92
N GLY A 36 7.14 2.32 19.10
CA GLY A 36 7.62 2.89 20.36
C GLY A 36 8.84 2.17 20.94
N LEU A 37 9.39 1.16 20.25
CA LEU A 37 10.59 0.45 20.69
C LEU A 37 11.86 1.28 20.43
N PRO A 38 13.00 1.00 21.11
CA PRO A 38 14.26 1.70 20.87
C PRO A 38 14.63 1.75 19.39
N TYR A 39 15.11 2.88 18.88
CA TYR A 39 15.42 3.07 17.45
C TYR A 39 14.24 2.79 16.49
N GLN A 40 13.01 2.70 17.00
CA GLN A 40 11.79 2.48 16.24
C GLN A 40 11.77 1.17 15.44
N TYR A 41 12.50 0.13 15.89
CA TYR A 41 12.45 -1.17 15.20
C TYR A 41 11.03 -1.78 15.25
N PRO A 42 10.63 -2.57 14.24
CA PRO A 42 9.27 -3.12 14.17
C PRO A 42 8.89 -3.96 15.41
N THR A 43 7.65 -3.84 15.88
CA THR A 43 7.09 -4.72 16.93
C THR A 43 6.79 -6.10 16.34
N PHE A 44 7.83 -6.88 16.03
CA PHE A 44 7.71 -8.18 15.34
C PHE A 44 6.80 -9.16 16.08
N ASP A 45 6.72 -9.07 17.41
CA ASP A 45 5.81 -9.84 18.27
C ASP A 45 4.32 -9.62 17.95
N LYS A 46 3.98 -8.45 17.38
CA LYS A 46 2.59 -8.06 17.04
C LYS A 46 2.30 -8.15 15.56
N ILE A 47 3.32 -8.21 14.70
CA ILE A 47 3.15 -8.18 13.25
C ILE A 47 2.78 -9.58 12.76
N LYS A 48 1.68 -9.67 12.02
CA LYS A 48 1.17 -10.88 11.38
C LYS A 48 1.07 -10.65 9.89
N ASP A 49 1.06 -11.74 9.11
CA ASP A 49 1.03 -11.65 7.66
C ASP A 49 -0.22 -10.89 7.13
N GLU A 50 -1.35 -11.01 7.83
CA GLU A 50 -2.61 -10.30 7.53
C GLU A 50 -2.51 -8.76 7.64
N HIS A 51 -1.47 -8.24 8.30
CA HIS A 51 -1.27 -6.79 8.45
C HIS A 51 -0.62 -6.15 7.23
N PHE A 52 0.06 -6.91 6.37
CA PHE A 52 0.87 -6.33 5.29
C PHE A 52 0.03 -5.74 4.17
N VAL A 53 -0.94 -6.47 3.61
CA VAL A 53 -1.74 -5.97 2.48
C VAL A 53 -2.49 -4.67 2.84
N PRO A 54 -3.23 -4.59 3.96
CA PRO A 54 -3.91 -3.35 4.35
C PRO A 54 -2.95 -2.17 4.56
N ALA A 55 -1.78 -2.41 5.15
CA ALA A 55 -0.78 -1.38 5.40
C ALA A 55 -0.09 -0.89 4.11
N ILE A 56 0.23 -1.80 3.19
CA ILE A 56 0.85 -1.45 1.90
C ILE A 56 -0.16 -0.72 1.02
N GLU A 57 -1.39 -1.21 0.88
CA GLU A 57 -2.41 -0.55 0.04
C GLU A 57 -2.79 0.83 0.58
N THR A 58 -2.96 0.96 1.90
CA THR A 58 -3.21 2.27 2.50
C THR A 58 -1.98 3.18 2.37
N GLY A 59 -0.78 2.65 2.58
CA GLY A 59 0.46 3.41 2.41
C GLY A 59 0.62 3.96 0.99
N MET A 60 0.31 3.18 -0.04
CA MET A 60 0.32 3.67 -1.43
C MET A 60 -0.68 4.81 -1.63
N ARG A 61 -1.93 4.59 -1.19
CA ARG A 61 -2.99 5.60 -1.30
C ARG A 61 -2.63 6.90 -0.59
N ASP A 62 -2.09 6.81 0.62
CA ASP A 62 -1.77 7.99 1.42
C ASP A 62 -0.53 8.70 0.87
N GLN A 63 0.46 7.97 0.36
CA GLN A 63 1.60 8.58 -0.33
C GLN A 63 1.16 9.36 -1.57
N LEU A 64 0.23 8.85 -2.39
CA LEU A 64 -0.29 9.60 -3.53
C LEU A 64 -1.01 10.88 -3.10
N LYS A 65 -1.77 10.84 -1.98
CA LYS A 65 -2.41 12.05 -1.42
C LYS A 65 -1.39 13.06 -0.89
N GLU A 66 -0.27 12.61 -0.33
CA GLU A 66 0.82 13.48 0.13
C GLU A 66 1.57 14.11 -1.05
N ILE A 67 1.67 13.39 -2.17
CA ILE A 67 2.37 13.82 -3.38
C ILE A 67 1.55 14.81 -4.22
N GLU A 68 0.23 14.66 -4.26
CA GLU A 68 -0.69 15.54 -5.00
C GLU A 68 -0.45 17.04 -4.73
N PRO A 69 -0.41 17.52 -3.47
CA PRO A 69 -0.16 18.93 -3.18
C PRO A 69 1.27 19.35 -3.50
N ILE A 70 2.26 18.45 -3.47
CA ILE A 70 3.63 18.75 -3.90
C ILE A 70 3.64 19.03 -5.40
N ALA A 71 3.02 18.15 -6.19
CA ALA A 71 2.92 18.28 -7.64
C ALA A 71 2.17 19.54 -8.08
N ASN A 72 1.14 19.93 -7.32
CA ASN A 72 0.25 21.04 -7.63
C ASN A 72 0.56 22.33 -6.83
N ASN A 73 1.67 22.39 -6.09
CA ASN A 73 2.03 23.58 -5.33
C ASN A 73 2.27 24.78 -6.28
N SER A 74 1.50 25.85 -6.10
CA SER A 74 1.58 27.06 -6.93
C SER A 74 2.82 27.93 -6.64
N GLU A 75 3.48 27.73 -5.51
CA GLU A 75 4.73 28.42 -5.18
C GLU A 75 5.88 27.94 -6.06
N LYS A 76 6.87 28.81 -6.27
CA LYS A 76 8.11 28.47 -6.98
C LYS A 76 8.75 27.23 -6.32
N PRO A 77 9.23 26.24 -7.09
CA PRO A 77 9.93 25.09 -6.54
C PRO A 77 11.13 25.52 -5.70
N THR A 78 11.23 24.94 -4.51
CA THR A 78 12.38 25.03 -3.61
C THR A 78 12.78 23.62 -3.18
N PHE A 79 14.00 23.46 -2.68
CA PHE A 79 14.45 22.18 -2.15
C PHE A 79 13.49 21.66 -1.06
N ASP A 80 13.01 22.55 -0.18
CA ASP A 80 12.10 22.18 0.92
C ASP A 80 10.70 21.78 0.43
N ASN A 81 10.09 22.56 -0.47
CA ASN A 81 8.72 22.30 -0.93
C ASN A 81 8.64 21.24 -2.03
N THR A 82 9.78 20.68 -2.46
CA THR A 82 9.87 19.66 -3.51
C THR A 82 10.64 18.45 -3.02
N ILE A 83 11.96 18.54 -2.79
CA ILE A 83 12.78 17.37 -2.41
C ILE A 83 12.48 16.92 -0.99
N VAL A 84 12.54 17.82 0.00
CA VAL A 84 12.27 17.45 1.41
C VAL A 84 10.83 16.97 1.57
N ALA A 85 9.88 17.56 0.86
CA ALA A 85 8.49 17.12 0.86
C ALA A 85 8.35 15.70 0.29
N LEU A 86 9.01 15.38 -0.83
CA LEU A 86 9.02 14.04 -1.42
C LEU A 86 9.66 13.00 -0.48
N GLU A 87 10.78 13.34 0.17
CA GLU A 87 11.47 12.45 1.13
C GLU A 87 10.64 12.18 2.40
N ARG A 88 9.71 13.07 2.75
CA ARG A 88 8.80 12.88 3.89
C ARG A 88 7.56 12.05 3.55
N ALA A 89 7.19 11.96 2.27
CA ALA A 89 6.01 11.25 1.85
C ALA A 89 6.18 9.72 1.96
N GLY A 90 5.10 9.00 2.22
CA GLY A 90 5.04 7.54 2.16
C GLY A 90 5.56 6.82 3.40
N ARG A 91 5.61 7.45 4.57
CA ARG A 91 6.14 6.85 5.81
C ARG A 91 5.47 5.53 6.20
N LEU A 92 4.15 5.42 6.01
CA LEU A 92 3.43 4.17 6.24
C LEU A 92 3.87 3.08 5.26
N LEU A 93 3.94 3.42 3.97
CA LEU A 93 4.34 2.49 2.92
C LEU A 93 5.78 1.98 3.13
N ASP A 94 6.71 2.88 3.45
CA ASP A 94 8.11 2.55 3.75
C ASP A 94 8.20 1.55 4.90
N ARG A 95 7.52 1.82 6.01
CA ARG A 95 7.52 0.97 7.20
C ARG A 95 6.99 -0.43 6.89
N ALA A 96 5.87 -0.51 6.17
CA ALA A 96 5.24 -1.77 5.79
C ALA A 96 6.12 -2.56 4.82
N GLN A 97 6.62 -1.93 3.75
CA GLN A 97 7.45 -2.59 2.74
C GLN A 97 8.80 -3.04 3.29
N ARG A 98 9.51 -2.21 4.07
CA ARG A 98 10.80 -2.59 4.66
C ARG A 98 10.68 -3.78 5.59
N THR A 99 9.62 -3.81 6.39
CA THR A 99 9.38 -4.94 7.29
C THR A 99 8.98 -6.19 6.52
N PHE A 100 8.09 -6.05 5.53
CA PHE A 100 7.66 -7.15 4.67
C PHE A 100 8.81 -7.75 3.88
N SER A 101 9.62 -6.93 3.20
CA SER A 101 10.72 -7.40 2.36
C SER A 101 11.81 -8.09 3.16
N ASN A 102 12.13 -7.59 4.36
CA ASN A 102 13.05 -8.26 5.27
C ASN A 102 12.54 -9.66 5.67
N LEU A 103 11.28 -9.76 6.11
CA LEU A 103 10.69 -11.04 6.50
C LEU A 103 10.54 -12.00 5.31
N ASN A 104 10.18 -11.48 4.14
CA ASN A 104 10.06 -12.30 2.93
C ASN A 104 11.43 -12.78 2.41
N ALA A 105 12.52 -12.04 2.67
CA ALA A 105 13.87 -12.46 2.29
C ALA A 105 14.47 -13.49 3.27
N CYS A 106 14.26 -13.32 4.57
CA CYS A 106 14.95 -14.11 5.60
C CYS A 106 14.09 -15.22 6.24
N ASP A 107 12.77 -15.12 6.16
CA ASP A 107 11.81 -16.01 6.84
C ASP A 107 10.52 -16.14 5.98
N THR A 108 10.68 -16.49 4.70
CA THR A 108 9.50 -16.54 3.81
C THR A 108 8.53 -17.68 4.18
N ASN A 109 7.29 -17.54 3.74
CA ASN A 109 6.26 -18.57 3.82
C ASN A 109 5.27 -18.44 2.63
N PRO A 110 4.40 -19.44 2.38
CA PRO A 110 3.46 -19.38 1.25
C PRO A 110 2.53 -18.16 1.24
N THR A 111 2.15 -17.64 2.41
CA THR A 111 1.33 -16.42 2.53
C THR A 111 2.12 -15.20 2.07
N ARG A 112 3.37 -15.03 2.53
CA ARG A 112 4.26 -13.92 2.14
C ARG A 112 4.57 -13.95 0.65
N GLN A 113 4.83 -15.13 0.07
CA GLN A 113 5.02 -15.29 -1.37
C GLN A 113 3.77 -14.88 -2.18
N LYS A 114 2.57 -15.24 -1.69
CA LYS A 114 1.31 -14.81 -2.33
C LYS A 114 1.14 -13.30 -2.27
N ILE A 115 1.42 -12.68 -1.11
CA ILE A 115 1.38 -11.22 -0.94
C ILE A 115 2.38 -10.57 -1.91
N GLU A 116 3.61 -11.06 -2.00
CA GLU A 116 4.63 -10.52 -2.91
C GLU A 116 4.16 -10.57 -4.37
N LYS A 117 3.64 -11.72 -4.82
CA LYS A 117 3.12 -11.88 -6.18
C LYS A 117 1.98 -10.91 -6.50
N GLU A 118 1.09 -10.67 -5.53
CA GLU A 118 -0.03 -9.76 -5.69
C GLU A 118 0.42 -8.29 -5.67
N MET A 119 1.30 -7.93 -4.73
CA MET A 119 1.66 -6.54 -4.48
C MET A 119 2.74 -6.02 -5.42
N ALA A 120 3.64 -6.86 -5.92
CA ALA A 120 4.73 -6.45 -6.82
C ALA A 120 4.25 -5.60 -8.03
N PRO A 121 3.26 -6.03 -8.84
CA PRO A 121 2.78 -5.20 -9.96
C PRO A 121 2.07 -3.92 -9.50
N LYS A 122 1.33 -3.95 -8.39
CA LYS A 122 0.68 -2.74 -7.82
C LYS A 122 1.73 -1.71 -7.38
N LEU A 123 2.79 -2.18 -6.72
CA LEU A 123 3.91 -1.35 -6.27
C LEU A 123 4.71 -0.77 -7.43
N ALA A 124 4.89 -1.52 -8.51
CA ALA A 124 5.52 -1.02 -9.73
C ALA A 124 4.70 0.13 -10.33
N ALA A 125 3.39 -0.08 -10.53
CA ALA A 125 2.49 0.95 -11.03
C ALA A 125 2.44 2.20 -10.15
N HIS A 126 2.43 2.02 -8.82
CA HIS A 126 2.49 3.13 -7.85
C HIS A 126 3.78 3.96 -7.98
N ARG A 127 4.93 3.29 -8.17
CA ARG A 127 6.21 3.99 -8.39
C ARG A 127 6.20 4.74 -9.73
N ASP A 128 5.67 4.12 -10.79
CA ASP A 128 5.55 4.75 -12.10
C ASP A 128 4.65 5.98 -12.05
N GLU A 129 3.53 5.92 -11.34
CA GLU A 129 2.62 7.06 -11.15
C GLU A 129 3.33 8.28 -10.52
N ILE A 130 4.31 8.05 -9.64
CA ILE A 130 5.09 9.10 -9.00
C ILE A 130 6.23 9.57 -9.90
N PHE A 131 7.10 8.66 -10.35
CA PHE A 131 8.31 9.02 -11.08
C PHE A 131 8.04 9.52 -12.50
N LEU A 132 6.92 9.10 -13.11
CA LEU A 132 6.50 9.54 -14.44
C LEU A 132 5.50 10.71 -14.38
N ASN A 133 5.25 11.29 -13.20
CA ASN A 133 4.39 12.45 -13.07
C ASN A 133 5.08 13.70 -13.68
N PRO A 134 4.57 14.26 -14.80
CA PRO A 134 5.24 15.35 -15.48
C PRO A 134 5.28 16.64 -14.66
N LYS A 135 4.30 16.86 -13.75
CA LYS A 135 4.28 18.05 -12.88
C LYS A 135 5.36 17.96 -11.82
N LEU A 136 5.50 16.81 -11.15
CA LEU A 136 6.57 16.60 -10.18
C LEU A 136 7.95 16.73 -10.84
N PHE A 137 8.12 16.10 -12.00
CA PHE A 137 9.38 16.19 -12.74
C PHE A 137 9.73 17.64 -13.08
N ALA A 138 8.78 18.43 -13.58
CA ALA A 138 9.00 19.85 -13.88
C ALA A 138 9.42 20.65 -12.65
N ARG A 139 8.90 20.32 -11.45
CA ARG A 139 9.34 20.96 -10.20
C ARG A 139 10.78 20.60 -9.85
N VAL A 140 11.14 19.33 -9.93
CA VAL A 140 12.51 18.86 -9.63
C VAL A 140 13.52 19.44 -10.61
N GLN A 141 13.17 19.50 -11.90
CA GLN A 141 14.03 20.04 -12.97
C GLN A 141 14.33 21.55 -12.80
N ALA A 142 13.47 22.28 -12.09
CA ALA A 142 13.60 23.72 -11.90
C ALA A 142 14.45 24.13 -10.68
N LEU A 143 14.96 23.16 -9.91
CA LEU A 143 15.86 23.37 -8.76
C LEU A 143 17.32 23.50 -9.22
#